data_AF-A0A358SUE7-F1
#
_entry.id   AF-A0A358SUE7-F1
#
_cell.length_a   1.000
_cell.length_b   1.000
_cell.length_c   1.000
_cell.angle_alpha   90.00
_cell.angle_beta   90.00
_cell.angle_gamma   90.00
#
_symmetry.space_group_name_H-M   'P 1'
#
loop_
_entity.id
_entity.type
_entity.pdbx_description
1 polymer ?
#
loop_
_entity_poly.entity_id
_entity_poly.type
_entity_poly.pdbx_seq_one_letter_code
_entity_poly.pdbx_strand_id
1 'polypeptide(L)' 'MTPHMKYGIAGVIIGLILLAILPWYVPVIIIAAAIAIPAIAYAMLDPSQRRRLRQARRRKQIGS' A
#
# COMPACT_ATOMS: atom_id res chain seq x y z
N MET A 1 -22.07 -1.01 -1.86
CA MET A 1 -20.74 -0.58 -1.38
C MET A 1 -19.73 -0.72 -2.52
N THR A 2 -18.98 0.33 -2.87
CA THR A 2 -17.92 0.22 -3.87
C THR A 2 -16.83 -0.74 -3.36
N PRO A 3 -16.13 -1.48 -4.25
CA PRO A 3 -15.06 -2.39 -3.84
C PRO A 3 -14.02 -1.72 -2.94
N HIS A 4 -13.65 -0.47 -3.26
CA HIS A 4 -12.72 0.35 -2.48
C HIS A 4 -13.16 0.54 -1.02
N MET A 5 -14.46 0.75 -0.79
CA MET A 5 -15.00 0.92 0.56
C MET A 5 -14.95 -0.40 1.36
N LYS A 6 -15.15 -1.55 0.71
CA LYS A 6 -15.00 -2.87 1.35
C LYS A 6 -13.55 -3.12 1.78
N TYR A 7 -12.58 -2.81 0.92
CA TYR A 7 -11.16 -2.96 1.25
C TYR A 7 -10.72 -2.02 2.38
N GLY A 8 -11.21 -0.78 2.39
CA GLY A 8 -10.95 0.18 3.47
C GLY A 8 -11.47 -0.34 4.82
N ILE A 9 -12.71 -0.81 4.86
CA ILE A 9 -13.31 -1.37 6.07
C ILE A 9 -12.56 -2.62 6.54
N ALA A 10 -12.23 -3.53 5.63
CA ALA A 10 -11.47 -4.73 5.96
C ALA A 10 -10.09 -4.40 6.56
N GLY A 11 -9.39 -3.41 5.98
CA GLY A 11 -8.09 -2.95 6.50
C GLY A 11 -8.19 -2.39 7.92
N VAL A 12 -9.22 -1.59 8.21
CA VAL A 12 -9.46 -1.03 9.55
C VAL A 12 -9.75 -2.13 10.57
N ILE A 13 -10.64 -3.08 10.24
CA ILE A 13 -10.98 -4.19 11.13
C ILE A 13 -9.73 -5.02 11.47
N ILE A 14 -8.94 -5.38 10.46
CA ILE A 14 -7.70 -6.14 10.67
C ILE A 14 -6.72 -5.34 11.54
N GLY A 15 -6.57 -4.03 11.29
CA GLY A 15 -5.70 -3.16 12.10
C GLY A 15 -6.10 -3.12 13.58
N LEU A 16 -7.40 -3.04 13.87
CA LEU A 16 -7.92 -3.04 15.24
C LEU A 16 -7.74 -4.39 15.94
N ILE A 17 -7.97 -5.50 15.24
CA ILE A 17 -7.73 -6.85 15.78
C ILE A 17 -6.25 -7.04 16.11
N LEU A 18 -5.35 -6.63 15.20
CA LEU A 18 -3.91 -6.70 15.44
C LEU A 18 -3.51 -5.84 16.65
N LEU A 19 -4.08 -4.64 16.80
CA LEU A 19 -3.80 -3.76 17.95
C LEU A 19 -4.30 -4.32 19.28
N ALA A 20 -5.41 -5.06 19.28
CA ALA A 20 -5.96 -5.64 20.50
C ALA A 20 -5.15 -6.86 21.00
N ILE A 21 -4.51 -7.60 20.09
CA ILE A 21 -3.80 -8.86 20.41
C ILE A 21 -2.30 -8.63 20.59
N LEU A 22 -1.70 -7.76 19.78
CA LEU A 22 -0.26 -7.53 19.76
C LEU A 22 0.12 -6.31 20.61
N PRO A 23 1.38 -6.24 21.07
CA PRO A 23 1.91 -5.01 21.65
C PRO A 23 1.67 -3.82 20.73
N TRP A 24 1.36 -2.65 21.30
CA TRP A 24 0.94 -1.45 20.57
C TRP A 24 1.87 -1.02 19.43
N TYR A 25 3.16 -1.35 19.51
CA TYR A 25 4.16 -1.01 18.50
C TYR A 25 4.09 -1.91 17.26
N VAL A 26 3.58 -3.15 17.36
CA VAL A 26 3.59 -4.10 16.23
C VAL A 26 2.67 -3.64 15.09
N PRO A 27 1.40 -3.23 15.32
CA PRO A 27 0.57 -2.68 14.25
C PRO A 27 1.18 -1.44 13.60
N VAL A 28 1.83 -0.58 14.40
CA VAL A 28 2.51 0.62 13.90
C VAL A 28 3.66 0.23 12.96
N ILE A 29 4.47 -0.76 13.33
CA ILE A 29 5.55 -1.29 12.48
C ILE A 29 4.98 -1.88 11.18
N ILE A 30 3.87 -2.62 11.25
CA ILE A 30 3.24 -3.22 10.06
C ILE A 30 2.81 -2.11 9.09
N ILE A 31 2.14 -1.07 9.59
CA ILE A 31 1.72 0.09 8.77
C ILE A 31 2.94 0.80 8.19
N ALA A 32 3.97 1.04 9.02
CA ALA A 32 5.20 1.67 8.57
C ALA A 32 5.89 0.86 7.47
N ALA A 33 6.01 -0.47 7.62
CA ALA A 33 6.59 -1.36 6.64
C ALA A 33 5.77 -1.41 5.34
N ALA A 34 4.44 -1.43 5.44
CA ALA A 34 3.55 -1.41 4.28
C ALA A 34 3.74 -0.17 3.38
N ILE A 35 4.21 0.95 3.96
CA ILE A 35 4.53 2.17 3.23
C ILE A 35 6.02 2.19 2.84
N ALA A 36 6.91 1.87 3.77
CA ALA A 36 8.35 1.96 3.60
C ALA A 36 8.88 0.99 2.54
N ILE A 37 8.38 -0.26 2.52
CA ILE A 37 8.80 -1.27 1.54
C ILE A 37 8.59 -0.79 0.11
N PRO A 38 7.37 -0.39 -0.33
CA PRO A 38 7.17 0.11 -1.69
C PRO A 38 7.90 1.44 -1.96
N ALA A 39 8.08 2.31 -0.95
CA ALA A 39 8.84 3.54 -1.11
C ALA A 39 10.32 3.26 -1.40
N ILE A 40 10.95 2.39 -0.61
CA ILE A 40 12.35 1.96 -0.78
C ILE A 40 12.50 1.21 -2.11
N ALA A 41 11.58 0.29 -2.41
CA ALA A 41 11.60 -0.43 -3.68
C ALA A 41 11.54 0.52 -4.88
N TYR A 42 10.71 1.58 -4.80
CA TYR A 42 10.65 2.61 -5.83
C TYR A 42 11.93 3.43 -5.93
N ALA A 43 12.54 3.77 -4.80
CA ALA A 43 13.80 4.51 -4.75
C ALA A 43 14.97 3.72 -5.36
N MET A 44 14.95 2.38 -5.20
CA MET A 44 15.92 1.46 -5.81
C MET A 44 15.71 1.23 -7.31
N LEU A 45 14.58 1.66 -7.89
CA LEU A 45 14.35 1.49 -9.33
C LEU A 45 15.27 2.41 -10.15
N ASP A 46 15.86 1.81 -11.19
CA ASP A 46 16.57 2.58 -12.21
C ASP A 46 15.64 3.58 -12.94
N PRO A 47 16.18 4.67 -13.50
CA PRO A 47 15.39 5.66 -14.24
C PRO A 47 14.54 5.03 -15.36
N SER A 48 15.04 4.00 -16.03
CA SER A 48 14.34 3.27 -17.10
C SER A 48 13.12 2.50 -16.58
N GLN A 49 13.27 1.79 -15.45
CA GLN A 49 12.20 1.06 -14.78
C GLN A 49 11.13 2.01 -14.25
N ARG A 50 11.56 3.12 -13.64
CA ARG A 50 10.68 4.18 -13.14
C ARG A 50 9.87 4.83 -14.27
N ARG A 51 10.48 5.08 -15.43
CA ARG A 51 9.80 5.62 -16.63
C ARG A 51 8.76 4.64 -17.15
N ARG A 52 9.10 3.35 -17.24
CA ARG A 52 8.18 2.29 -17.65
C ARG A 52 7.00 2.15 -16.68
N LEU A 53 7.25 2.22 -15.37
CA LEU A 53 6.19 2.17 -14.35
C LEU A 53 5.24 3.39 -14.45
N ARG A 54 5.78 4.60 -14.68
CA ARG A 54 4.96 5.80 -14.92
C ARG A 54 4.12 5.67 -16.19
N GLN A 55 4.68 5.12 -17.26
CA GLN A 55 3.95 4.85 -18.51
C GLN A 55 2.85 3.80 -18.31
N ALA A 56 3.14 2.72 -17.60
CA ALA A 56 2.15 1.68 -17.28
C ALA A 56 0.99 2.23 -16.45
N ARG A 57 1.27 3.09 -15.45
CA ARG A 57 0.24 3.80 -14.68
C ARG A 57 -0.60 4.71 -15.56
N ARG A 58 0.02 5.50 -16.44
CA ARG A 58 -0.71 6.34 -17.42
C ARG A 58 -1.60 5.51 -18.34
N ARG A 59 -1.11 4.39 -18.87
CA ARG A 59 -1.88 3.50 -19.75
C ARG A 59 -3.09 2.87 -19.05
N LYS A 60 -2.99 2.56 -17.76
CA LYS A 60 -4.11 2.07 -16.95
C LYS A 60 -5.16 3.15 -16.60
N GLN A 61 -4.86 4.43 -16.84
CA GLN A 61 -5.79 5.55 -16.64
C GLN A 61 -6.57 5.91 -17.92
N ILE A 62 -6.21 5.35 -19.07
CA ILE A 62 -6.92 5.55 -20.35
C ILE A 62 -7.94 4.41 -20.50
N GLY A 63 -9.12 4.57 -19.88
CA GLY A 63 -10.18 3.55 -19.90
C GLY A 63 -10.94 3.41 -18.59
N SER A 64 -11.23 4.53 -17.91
CA SER A 64 -12.28 4.64 -16.90
C SER A 64 -13.51 5.29 -17.51
#